data_AF-A0A7J9HTM6-F1
#
_entry.id   AF-A0A7J9HTM6-F1
#
_cell.length_a   1.000
_cell.length_b   1.000
_cell.length_c   1.000
_cell.angle_alpha   90.00
_cell.angle_beta   90.00
_cell.angle_gamma   90.00
#
_symmetry.space_group_name_H-M   'P 1'
#
loop_
_entity.id
_entity.type
_entity.pdbx_description
1 polymer ?
#
loop_
_entity_poly.entity_id
_entity_poly.type
_entity_poly.pdbx_seq_one_letter_code
_entity_poly.pdbx_strand_id
1 'polypeptide(L)' 'MDNFLWRMENYFRAKGIVDDALKVKSTSMFLTDIALLWWRCRTTDKRQSEIGTWQEFQCELKGQFYPEFTEEKAQAKF' A
#
# COMPACT_ATOMS: atom_id res chain seq x y z
N MET A 1 2.20 0.68 -11.68
CA MET A 1 1.52 0.77 -10.36
C MET A 1 0.44 1.85 -10.35
N ASP A 2 0.67 3.00 -11.00
CA ASP A 2 -0.21 4.17 -10.86
C ASP A 2 -1.63 3.95 -11.39
N ASN A 3 -1.81 3.24 -12.51
CA ASN A 3 -3.14 2.88 -13.00
C ASN A 3 -3.92 1.98 -12.01
N PHE A 4 -3.24 1.12 -11.27
CA PHE A 4 -3.88 0.29 -10.24
C PHE A 4 -4.34 1.14 -9.05
N LEU A 5 -3.44 2.00 -8.53
CA LEU A 5 -3.75 2.91 -7.43
C LEU A 5 -4.88 3.87 -7.79
N TRP A 6 -4.86 4.41 -9.01
CA TRP A 6 -5.93 5.28 -9.50
C TRP A 6 -7.29 4.58 -9.54
N ARG A 7 -7.36 3.32 -10.01
CA ARG A 7 -8.60 2.53 -10.00
C ARG A 7 -9.11 2.29 -8.58
N MET A 8 -8.21 2.03 -7.63
CA MET A 8 -8.55 1.85 -6.22
C MET A 8 -9.10 3.14 -5.60
N GLU A 9 -8.44 4.27 -5.82
CA GLU A 9 -8.91 5.57 -5.34
C GLU A 9 -10.27 5.94 -5.92
N ASN A 10 -10.49 5.65 -7.21
CA ASN A 10 -11.79 5.84 -7.84
C ASN A 10 -12.86 4.93 -7.22
N TYR A 11 -12.53 3.66 -6.92
CA TYR A 11 -13.44 2.75 -6.23
C TYR A 11 -13.81 3.27 -4.83
N PHE A 12 -12.82 3.70 -4.04
CA PHE A 12 -13.06 4.24 -2.70
C PHE A 12 -13.93 5.49 -2.75
N ARG A 13 -13.65 6.40 -3.70
CA ARG A 13 -14.46 7.59 -3.94
C ARG A 13 -15.90 7.23 -4.29
N ALA A 14 -16.10 6.29 -5.22
CA ALA A 14 -17.44 5.84 -5.63
C ALA A 14 -18.21 5.14 -4.50
N LYS A 15 -17.50 4.47 -3.59
CA LYS A 15 -18.08 3.80 -2.41
C LYS A 15 -18.20 4.70 -1.17
N GLY A 16 -17.71 5.94 -1.23
CA GLY A 16 -17.69 6.85 -0.07
C GLY A 16 -16.75 6.39 1.05
N ILE A 17 -15.73 5.58 0.74
CA ILE A 17 -14.76 5.08 1.71
C ILE A 17 -13.72 6.18 1.94
N VAL A 18 -13.82 6.87 3.07
CA VAL A 18 -12.91 7.96 3.46
C VAL A 18 -11.88 7.50 4.49
N ASP A 19 -12.26 6.59 5.38
CA ASP A 19 -11.40 6.05 6.43
C ASP A 19 -10.21 5.29 5.87
N ASP A 20 -8.99 5.73 6.22
CA ASP A 20 -7.78 5.17 5.64
C ASP A 20 -7.51 3.74 6.13
N ALA A 21 -7.81 3.42 7.39
CA ALA A 21 -7.69 2.06 7.89
C ALA A 21 -8.60 1.09 7.11
N LEU A 22 -9.82 1.53 6.77
CA LEU A 22 -10.76 0.79 5.94
C LEU A 22 -10.27 0.66 4.49
N LYS A 23 -9.69 1.71 3.90
CA LYS A 23 -9.06 1.62 2.58
C LYS A 23 -7.94 0.58 2.58
N VAL A 24 -7.00 0.67 3.54
CA VAL A 24 -5.87 -0.25 3.67
C VAL A 24 -6.36 -1.69 3.85
N LYS A 25 -7.36 -1.94 4.71
CA LYS A 25 -7.96 -3.29 4.87
C LYS A 25 -8.58 -3.81 3.58
N SER A 26 -9.23 -2.93 2.82
CA SER A 26 -9.90 -3.28 1.56
C SER A 26 -8.91 -3.63 0.44
N THR A 27 -7.66 -3.17 0.49
CA THR A 27 -6.64 -3.43 -0.55
C THR A 27 -6.40 -4.90 -0.81
N SER A 28 -6.49 -5.72 0.23
CA SER A 28 -6.27 -7.17 0.15
C SER A 28 -7.15 -7.84 -0.92
N MET A 29 -8.33 -7.28 -1.22
CA MET A 29 -9.26 -7.76 -2.25
C MET A 29 -8.85 -7.41 -3.68
N PHE A 30 -7.96 -6.43 -3.86
CA PHE A 30 -7.55 -5.91 -5.17
C PHE A 30 -6.15 -6.38 -5.59
N LEU A 31 -5.34 -6.84 -4.63
CA LEU A 31 -4.01 -7.36 -4.91
C LEU A 31 -4.08 -8.80 -5.45
N THR A 32 -3.28 -9.10 -6.47
CA THR A 32 -3.15 -10.46 -7.04
C THR A 32 -1.70 -10.92 -7.06
N ASP A 33 -1.49 -12.24 -7.17
CA ASP A 33 -0.20 -12.89 -7.38
C ASP A 33 0.90 -12.43 -6.40
N ILE A 34 1.97 -11.84 -6.95
CA ILE A 34 3.16 -11.40 -6.21
C ILE A 34 2.82 -10.25 -5.25
N ALA A 35 1.89 -9.37 -5.62
CA ALA A 35 1.47 -8.25 -4.76
C ALA A 35 0.66 -8.73 -3.55
N LEU A 36 -0.16 -9.77 -3.72
CA LEU A 36 -0.88 -10.39 -2.61
C LEU A 36 0.08 -11.13 -1.65
N LEU A 37 1.10 -11.82 -2.18
CA LEU A 37 2.12 -12.48 -1.36
C LEU A 37 2.93 -11.46 -0.55
N TRP A 38 3.38 -10.39 -1.19
CA TRP A 38 4.07 -9.28 -0.51
C TRP A 38 3.20 -8.71 0.62
N TRP A 39 1.92 -8.44 0.35
CA TRP A 39 0.98 -7.93 1.36
C TRP A 39 0.85 -8.85 2.56
N ARG A 40 0.68 -10.16 2.33
CA ARG A 40 0.59 -11.15 3.41
C ARG A 40 1.85 -11.20 4.25
N CYS A 41 3.03 -11.16 3.63
CA CYS A 41 4.29 -11.09 4.35
C CYS A 41 4.37 -9.80 5.18
N ARG A 42 4.03 -8.66 4.59
CA ARG A 42 4.07 -7.35 5.22
C ARG A 42 3.15 -7.23 6.44
N THR A 43 1.96 -7.84 6.39
CA THR A 43 0.99 -7.82 7.51
C THR A 43 1.26 -8.87 8.58
N THR A 44 1.97 -9.95 8.25
CA THR A 44 2.27 -11.04 9.20
C THR A 44 3.57 -10.77 9.96
N ASP A 45 4.46 -9.96 9.40
CA ASP A 45 5.72 -9.58 10.03
C ASP A 45 5.48 -8.67 11.24
N LYS A 46 5.53 -9.27 12.44
CA LYS A 46 5.36 -8.58 13.73
C LYS A 46 6.44 -7.53 14.01
N ARG A 47 7.55 -7.50 13.25
CA ARG A 47 8.60 -6.50 13.39
C ARG A 47 8.28 -5.21 12.65
N GLN A 48 7.32 -5.24 11.73
CA GLN A 48 6.94 -4.06 10.96
C GLN A 48 5.71 -3.40 11.58
N SER A 49 5.71 -2.08 11.59
CA SER A 49 4.58 -1.29 12.08
C SER A 49 3.33 -1.53 11.21
N GLU A 50 2.15 -1.42 11.80
CA GLU A 50 0.91 -1.42 11.04
C GLU A 50 0.90 -0.24 10.05
N ILE A 51 0.39 -0.49 8.85
CA ILE A 51 0.17 0.57 7.85
C ILE A 51 -1.16 1.24 8.20
N GLY A 52 -1.10 2.38 8.87
CA GLY A 52 -2.27 3.08 9.40
C GLY A 52 -2.95 3.97 8.37
N THR A 53 -2.23 4.36 7.32
CA THR A 53 -2.70 5.33 6.33
C THR A 53 -2.65 4.80 4.89
N TRP A 54 -3.54 5.33 4.04
CA TRP A 54 -3.54 5.02 2.61
C TRP A 54 -2.23 5.46 1.93
N GLN A 55 -1.66 6.59 2.36
CA GLN A 55 -0.42 7.11 1.81
C GLN A 55 0.79 6.20 2.14
N GLU A 56 0.89 5.71 3.38
CA GLU A 56 1.95 4.74 3.74
C GLU A 56 1.85 3.47 2.90
N PHE A 57 0.63 2.96 2.69
CA PHE A 57 0.38 1.82 1.80
C PHE A 57 0.90 2.11 0.38
N GLN A 58 0.54 3.26 -0.20
CA GLN A 58 0.98 3.64 -1.54
C GLN A 58 2.51 3.74 -1.64
N CYS A 59 3.17 4.34 -0.64
CA CYS A 59 4.63 4.48 -0.61
C CYS A 59 5.35 3.14 -0.48
N GLU A 60 4.86 2.24 0.37
CA GLU A 60 5.43 0.90 0.51
C GLU A 60 5.21 0.03 -0.71
N LEU A 61 4.00 0.06 -1.28
CA LEU A 61 3.67 -0.67 -2.49
C LEU A 61 4.51 -0.18 -3.68
N LYS A 62 4.67 1.14 -3.82
CA LYS A 62 5.56 1.72 -4.84
C LYS A 62 7.01 1.31 -4.59
N GLY A 63 7.52 1.43 -3.35
CA GLY A 63 8.90 1.01 -3.04
C GLY A 63 9.18 -0.46 -3.34
N GLN A 64 8.19 -1.35 -3.21
CA GLN A 64 8.36 -2.77 -3.52
C GLN A 64 8.41 -3.06 -5.03
N PHE A 65 7.61 -2.35 -5.84
CA PHE A 65 7.42 -2.67 -7.27
C PHE A 65 8.07 -1.65 -8.21
N TYR A 66 8.56 -0.52 -7.70
CA TYR A 66 9.24 0.55 -8.43
C TYR A 66 10.59 0.85 -7.77
N PRO A 67 11.71 0.35 -8.32
CA PRO A 67 13.04 0.54 -7.74
C PRO A 67 13.50 2.01 -7.71
N GLU A 68 12.95 2.86 -8.58
CA GLU A 68 13.20 4.31 -8.59
C GLU A 68 12.60 5.03 -7.36
N PHE A 69 11.57 4.46 -6.72
CA PHE A 69 10.92 5.06 -5.54
C PHE A 69 11.61 4.69 -4.21
N THR A 70 12.59 3.78 -4.27
CA THR A 70 13.33 3.28 -3.09
C THR A 70 14.45 4.20 -2.64
N GLU A 71 14.91 5.13 -3.49
CA GLU A 71 16.00 6.06 -3.16
C GLU A 71 15.59 7.13 -2.13
N GLU A 72 14.29 7.44 -2.03
CA GLU A 72 13.76 8.47 -1.11
C GLU A 72 13.70 7.99 0.35
N LYS A 73 13.56 6.68 0.60
CA LYS A 73 13.47 6.13 1.97
C LYS A 73 14.83 5.91 2.64
N ALA A 74 15.94 6.04 1.93
CA ALA A 74 17.28 5.89 2.48
C ALA A 74 17.78 7.12 3.27
N GLN A 75 17.12 8.29 3.14
CA GLN A 75 17.52 9.52 3.83
C GLN A 75 16.74 9.85 5.11
N ALA A 76 15.70 9.08 5.46
CA ALA A 76 14.88 9.32 6.66
C ALA A 76 15.24 8.37 7.84
N LYS A 77 16.51 7.98 7.95
CA LYS A 77 17.07 7.30 9.13
C LYS A 77 18.33 8.00 9.61
N PHE A 78 18.16 9.17 10.25
CA PHE A 78 19.10 9.75 11.19
C PHE A 78 18.32 10.36 12.36
#